data_AF-A0A6N2VFQ4-F1
#
_entry.id   AF-A0A6N2VFQ4-F1
#
_cell.length_a   1.000
_cell.length_b   1.000
_cell.length_c   1.000
_cell.angle_alpha   90.00
_cell.angle_beta   90.00
_cell.angle_gamma   90.00
#
_symmetry.space_group_name_H-M   'P 1'
#
loop_
_entity.id
_entity.type
_entity.pdbx_description
1 polymer ?
#
loop_
_entity_poly.entity_id
_entity_poly.type
_entity_poly.pdbx_seq_one_letter_code
_entity_poly.pdbx_strand_id
1 'polypeptide(L)'
;MKKEITFTAKQVGERVKERRTELNLTMPELGKRIGVNKSTIQRYESDGVDPKRTMIINGLAEALLTTPEWLTGLSEDKEYDSRTLCEKDLEEHIKKYIDTVSTVVNGEPHQQLLTTFLGKMIDLYSVLCYHFSDAMAEVDRVAEDEGLKQSLRRYAIESGAITERVYHKEMEAPIEDMKRFLDGILHIYDEGRTAVKMGDLFGIVAEAEARLAEKE
;
A
#
# COMPACT_ATOMS: atom_id res chain seq x y z
N MET A 1 4.26 -15.90 28.86
CA MET A 1 3.91 -16.96 27.88
C MET A 1 2.40 -16.92 27.68
N LYS A 2 1.92 -16.31 26.59
CA LYS A 2 0.49 -16.41 26.22
C LYS A 2 0.24 -17.87 25.86
N LYS A 3 -0.73 -18.53 26.50
CA LYS A 3 -1.19 -19.86 26.07
C LYS A 3 -1.69 -19.69 24.64
N GLU A 4 -1.12 -20.43 23.69
CA GLU A 4 -1.73 -20.60 22.36
C GLU A 4 -3.08 -21.28 22.57
N ILE A 5 -4.17 -20.50 22.55
CA ILE A 5 -5.52 -21.05 22.56
C ILE A 5 -5.89 -21.24 21.09
N THR A 6 -5.54 -22.39 20.52
CA THR A 6 -6.06 -22.75 19.19
C THR A 6 -7.54 -23.10 19.32
N PHE A 7 -8.39 -22.47 18.51
CA PHE A 7 -9.82 -22.76 18.48
C PHE A 7 -10.11 -24.23 18.13
N THR A 8 -11.23 -24.75 18.62
CA THR A 8 -11.76 -26.04 18.17
C THR A 8 -12.29 -25.92 16.74
N ALA A 9 -12.42 -27.05 16.03
CA ALA A 9 -12.94 -27.03 14.66
C ALA A 9 -14.31 -26.33 14.55
N LYS A 10 -15.17 -26.54 15.55
CA LYS A 10 -16.49 -25.91 15.61
C LYS A 10 -16.40 -24.38 15.73
N GLN A 11 -15.52 -23.86 16.58
CA GLN A 11 -15.32 -22.41 16.74
C GLN A 11 -14.79 -21.76 15.45
N VAL A 12 -13.92 -22.45 14.71
CA VAL A 12 -13.49 -21.98 13.37
C VAL A 12 -14.69 -21.89 12.42
N GLY A 13 -15.55 -22.92 12.40
CA GLY A 13 -16.77 -22.91 11.58
C GLY A 13 -17.74 -21.78 11.93
N GLU A 14 -17.84 -21.44 13.22
CA GLU A 14 -18.62 -20.32 13.72
C GLU A 14 -18.07 -18.97 13.22
N ARG A 15 -16.75 -18.76 13.28
CA ARG A 15 -16.06 -17.56 12.74
C ARG A 15 -16.24 -17.43 11.22
N VAL A 16 -16.17 -18.54 10.48
CA VAL A 16 -16.45 -18.57 9.02
C VAL A 16 -17.87 -18.10 8.72
N LYS A 17 -18.86 -18.61 9.46
CA LYS A 17 -20.26 -18.22 9.30
C LYS A 17 -20.51 -16.76 9.68
N GLU A 18 -19.92 -16.31 10.78
CA GLU A 18 -19.95 -14.92 11.26
C GLU A 18 -19.46 -14.00 10.14
N ARG A 19 -18.23 -14.19 9.68
CA ARG A 19 -17.61 -13.31 8.67
C ARG A 19 -18.32 -13.36 7.32
N ARG A 20 -18.77 -14.55 6.87
CA ARG A 20 -19.56 -14.65 5.63
C ARG A 20 -20.82 -13.79 5.70
N THR A 21 -21.50 -13.80 6.85
CA THR A 21 -22.74 -13.06 7.05
C THR A 21 -22.48 -11.56 7.17
N GLU A 22 -21.40 -11.13 7.83
CA GLU A 22 -20.96 -9.73 7.86
C GLU A 22 -20.72 -9.17 6.46
N LEU A 23 -20.12 -9.97 5.58
CA LEU A 23 -19.88 -9.62 4.18
C LEU A 23 -21.12 -9.75 3.28
N ASN A 24 -22.29 -10.08 3.85
CA ASN A 24 -23.54 -10.33 3.12
C ASN A 24 -23.41 -11.39 2.00
N LEU A 25 -22.53 -12.37 2.18
CA LEU A 25 -22.31 -13.45 1.21
C LEU A 25 -23.23 -14.64 1.50
N THR A 26 -23.78 -15.23 0.45
CA THR A 26 -24.48 -16.52 0.54
C THR A 26 -23.48 -17.69 0.52
N MET A 27 -23.87 -18.87 1.04
CA MET A 27 -23.01 -20.06 1.00
C MET A 27 -22.57 -20.46 -0.43
N PRO A 28 -23.42 -20.39 -1.47
CA PRO A 28 -22.98 -20.63 -2.85
C PRO A 28 -21.93 -19.63 -3.34
N GLU A 29 -22.04 -18.34 -2.99
CA GLU A 29 -21.08 -17.32 -3.41
C GLU A 29 -19.72 -17.53 -2.75
N LEU A 30 -19.69 -17.83 -1.45
CA LEU A 30 -18.45 -18.19 -0.77
C LEU A 30 -17.84 -19.47 -1.36
N GLY A 31 -18.68 -20.48 -1.65
CA GLY A 31 -18.26 -21.70 -2.31
C GLY A 31 -17.60 -21.43 -3.66
N LYS A 32 -18.18 -20.55 -4.48
CA LYS A 32 -17.62 -20.14 -5.77
C LYS A 32 -16.25 -19.47 -5.63
N ARG A 33 -16.04 -18.63 -4.60
CA ARG A 33 -14.74 -17.96 -4.36
C ARG A 33 -13.63 -18.94 -4.02
N ILE A 34 -13.94 -19.98 -3.23
CA ILE A 34 -12.96 -20.98 -2.76
C ILE A 34 -12.84 -22.17 -3.75
N GLY A 35 -13.77 -22.29 -4.71
CA GLY A 35 -13.81 -23.42 -5.65
C GLY A 35 -14.44 -24.69 -5.07
N VAL A 36 -15.41 -24.56 -4.15
CA VAL A 36 -16.14 -25.67 -3.52
C VAL A 36 -17.65 -25.52 -3.62
N ASN A 37 -18.39 -26.62 -3.44
CA ASN A 37 -19.86 -26.61 -3.51
C ASN A 37 -20.50 -25.99 -2.25
N LYS A 38 -21.75 -25.52 -2.39
CA LYS A 38 -22.57 -25.01 -1.26
C LYS A 38 -22.60 -25.98 -0.07
N SER A 39 -22.73 -27.28 -0.31
CA SER A 39 -22.78 -28.31 0.73
C SER A 39 -21.48 -28.42 1.53
N THR A 40 -20.34 -28.13 0.90
CA THR A 40 -19.04 -28.08 1.57
C THR A 40 -18.97 -26.88 2.51
N ILE A 41 -19.40 -25.70 2.08
CA ILE A 41 -19.48 -24.50 2.94
C ILE A 41 -20.43 -24.73 4.12
N GLN A 42 -21.60 -25.32 3.87
CA GLN A 42 -22.54 -25.67 4.95
C GLN A 42 -21.90 -26.60 5.98
N ARG A 43 -21.10 -27.58 5.53
CA ARG A 43 -20.36 -28.48 6.41
C ARG A 43 -19.32 -27.73 7.24
N TYR A 44 -18.54 -26.86 6.62
CA TYR A 44 -17.55 -26.03 7.32
C TYR A 44 -18.19 -25.19 8.42
N GLU A 45 -19.35 -24.60 8.16
CA GLU A 45 -20.06 -23.76 9.14
C GLU A 45 -20.80 -24.55 10.23
N SER A 46 -21.17 -25.81 9.97
CA SER A 46 -21.97 -26.62 10.90
C SER A 46 -21.12 -27.59 11.72
N ASP A 47 -20.26 -28.35 11.04
CA ASP A 47 -19.40 -29.38 11.64
C ASP A 47 -18.04 -28.82 12.07
N GLY A 48 -17.67 -27.66 11.50
CA GLY A 48 -16.41 -26.99 11.76
C GLY A 48 -15.30 -27.30 10.76
N VAL A 49 -14.19 -26.60 10.90
CA VAL A 49 -12.97 -26.77 10.10
C VAL A 49 -11.80 -26.97 11.04
N ASP A 50 -11.07 -28.08 10.90
CA ASP A 50 -9.87 -28.33 11.69
C ASP A 50 -8.83 -27.21 11.45
N PRO A 51 -8.42 -26.45 12.49
CA PRO A 51 -7.44 -25.36 12.38
C PRO A 51 -6.11 -25.80 11.77
N LYS A 52 -5.76 -27.09 11.86
CA LYS A 52 -4.51 -27.64 11.30
C LYS A 52 -4.57 -27.81 9.79
N ARG A 53 -5.74 -27.70 9.16
CA ARG A 53 -5.89 -27.75 7.70
C ARG A 53 -5.58 -26.40 7.08
N THR A 54 -4.32 -26.00 7.15
CA THR A 54 -3.81 -24.68 6.74
C THR A 54 -4.25 -24.28 5.34
N MET A 55 -4.25 -25.19 4.36
CA MET A 55 -4.75 -24.90 3.01
C MET A 55 -6.22 -24.45 2.98
N ILE A 56 -7.09 -25.10 3.76
CA ILE A 56 -8.51 -24.76 3.81
C ILE A 56 -8.71 -23.46 4.59
N ILE A 57 -8.01 -23.29 5.71
CA ILE A 57 -8.06 -22.07 6.51
C ILE A 57 -7.61 -20.87 5.69
N ASN A 58 -6.50 -20.97 4.97
CA ASN A 58 -5.98 -19.87 4.15
C ASN A 58 -6.94 -19.52 3.01
N GLY A 59 -7.49 -20.52 2.31
CA GLY A 59 -8.48 -20.27 1.25
C GLY A 59 -9.77 -19.64 1.78
N LEU A 60 -10.23 -20.03 2.98
CA LEU A 60 -11.36 -19.39 3.65
C LEU A 60 -11.03 -17.95 4.05
N ALA A 61 -9.86 -17.71 4.64
CA ALA A 61 -9.40 -16.40 5.07
C ALA A 61 -9.36 -15.41 3.90
N GLU A 62 -8.76 -15.81 2.79
CA GLU A 62 -8.68 -15.03 1.55
C GLU A 62 -10.08 -14.71 0.99
N ALA A 63 -10.94 -15.72 0.84
CA ALA A 63 -12.28 -15.51 0.28
C ALA A 63 -13.20 -14.65 1.16
N LEU A 64 -12.94 -14.64 2.47
CA LEU A 64 -13.66 -13.89 3.51
C LEU A 64 -12.96 -12.58 3.91
N LEU A 65 -11.91 -12.17 3.20
CA LEU A 65 -11.17 -10.93 3.47
C LEU A 65 -10.84 -10.80 4.96
N THR A 66 -10.23 -11.85 5.52
CA THR A 66 -9.87 -11.97 6.93
C THR A 66 -8.53 -12.67 7.10
N THR A 67 -8.06 -12.85 8.32
CA THR A 67 -6.77 -13.50 8.62
C THR A 67 -6.98 -14.97 9.04
N PRO A 68 -6.09 -15.90 8.62
CA PRO A 68 -6.06 -17.27 9.14
C PRO A 68 -5.98 -17.33 10.67
N GLU A 69 -5.23 -16.40 11.27
CA GLU A 69 -5.01 -16.29 12.70
C GLU A 69 -6.31 -15.95 13.44
N TRP A 70 -7.13 -15.05 12.89
CA TRP A 70 -8.44 -14.74 13.47
C TRP A 70 -9.43 -15.90 13.36
N LEU A 71 -9.46 -16.58 12.21
CA LEU A 71 -10.30 -17.77 12.02
C LEU A 71 -9.96 -18.88 13.02
N THR A 72 -8.67 -19.00 13.38
CA THR A 72 -8.16 -20.07 14.25
C THR A 72 -7.96 -19.67 15.72
N GLY A 73 -8.30 -18.43 16.08
CA GLY A 73 -8.20 -17.90 17.44
C GLY A 73 -6.80 -17.56 17.91
N LEU A 74 -5.84 -17.46 16.98
CA LEU A 74 -4.46 -17.05 17.26
C LEU A 74 -4.31 -15.52 17.30
N SER A 75 -5.25 -14.78 16.72
CA SER A 75 -5.36 -13.32 16.83
C SER A 75 -6.81 -12.88 16.99
N GLU A 76 -7.03 -11.68 17.55
CA GLU A 76 -8.33 -10.99 17.51
C GLU A 76 -8.45 -10.05 16.31
N ASP A 77 -7.36 -9.84 15.56
CA ASP A 77 -7.31 -8.97 14.39
C ASP A 77 -7.98 -9.64 13.19
N LYS A 78 -9.24 -9.27 12.96
CA LYS A 78 -10.10 -9.83 11.90
C LYS A 78 -9.61 -9.48 10.50
N GLU A 79 -8.98 -8.33 10.32
CA GLU A 79 -8.49 -7.84 9.03
C GLU A 79 -7.00 -7.57 9.15
N TYR A 80 -6.28 -7.66 8.03
CA TYR A 80 -4.91 -7.18 7.98
C TYR A 80 -4.91 -5.68 8.22
N ASP A 81 -3.96 -5.20 9.02
CA ASP A 81 -3.74 -3.76 9.13
C ASP A 81 -3.32 -3.18 7.76
N SER A 82 -3.47 -1.86 7.61
CA SER A 82 -3.12 -1.16 6.37
C SER A 82 -1.67 -1.38 5.97
N ARG A 83 -0.76 -1.48 6.94
CA ARG A 83 0.66 -1.76 6.71
C ARG A 83 0.87 -3.10 6.03
N THR A 84 0.23 -4.15 6.54
CA THR A 84 0.34 -5.52 6.02
C THR A 84 -0.26 -5.63 4.62
N LEU A 85 -1.35 -4.91 4.35
CA LEU A 85 -1.92 -4.84 3.00
C LEU A 85 -0.97 -4.15 2.01
N CYS A 86 -0.44 -2.97 2.38
CA CYS A 86 0.53 -2.26 1.55
C CYS A 86 1.81 -3.08 1.28
N GLU A 87 2.29 -3.81 2.29
CA GLU A 87 3.47 -4.68 2.16
C GLU A 87 3.23 -5.78 1.12
N LYS A 88 2.10 -6.50 1.21
CA LYS A 88 1.75 -7.55 0.25
C LYS A 88 1.62 -7.03 -1.18
N ASP A 89 0.94 -5.90 -1.36
CA ASP A 89 0.79 -5.28 -2.69
C ASP A 89 2.18 -4.93 -3.26
N LEU A 90 3.06 -4.35 -2.43
CA LEU A 90 4.41 -3.99 -2.86
C LEU A 90 5.27 -5.22 -3.17
N GLU A 91 5.16 -6.30 -2.40
CA GLU A 91 5.86 -7.57 -2.65
C GLU A 91 5.55 -8.12 -4.05
N GLU A 92 4.29 -8.08 -4.48
CA GLU A 92 3.89 -8.53 -5.81
C GLU A 92 4.58 -7.71 -6.92
N HIS A 93 4.60 -6.38 -6.76
CA HIS A 93 5.28 -5.49 -7.69
C HIS A 93 6.81 -5.73 -7.72
N ILE A 94 7.44 -5.87 -6.55
CA ILE A 94 8.87 -6.15 -6.43
C ILE A 94 9.21 -7.48 -7.10
N LYS A 95 8.42 -8.53 -6.85
CA LYS A 95 8.63 -9.84 -7.47
C LYS A 95 8.57 -9.78 -8.99
N LYS A 96 7.56 -9.09 -9.54
CA LYS A 96 7.43 -8.88 -10.98
C LYS A 96 8.63 -8.11 -11.56
N TYR A 97 9.09 -7.08 -10.85
CA TYR A 97 10.27 -6.32 -11.24
C TYR A 97 11.53 -7.20 -11.28
N ILE A 98 11.79 -7.97 -10.22
CA ILE A 98 12.97 -8.87 -10.12
C ILE A 98 12.95 -9.92 -11.24
N ASP A 99 11.79 -10.54 -11.49
CA ASP A 99 11.63 -11.50 -12.59
C ASP A 99 11.94 -10.85 -13.95
N THR A 100 11.40 -9.65 -14.19
CA THR A 100 11.63 -8.93 -15.45
C THR A 100 13.10 -8.54 -15.63
N VAL A 101 13.74 -7.97 -14.61
CA VAL A 101 15.12 -7.49 -14.73
C VAL A 101 16.11 -8.65 -14.89
N SER A 102 15.89 -9.76 -14.18
CA SER A 102 16.76 -10.93 -14.26
C SER A 102 16.63 -11.70 -15.58
N THR A 103 15.47 -11.63 -16.24
CA THR A 103 15.20 -12.35 -17.49
C THR A 103 15.49 -11.51 -18.74
N VAL A 104 15.25 -10.19 -18.71
CA VAL A 104 15.33 -9.32 -19.89
C VAL A 104 16.69 -8.61 -20.01
N VAL A 105 17.34 -8.28 -18.88
CA VAL A 105 18.52 -7.41 -18.88
C VAL A 105 19.80 -8.24 -18.80
N ASN A 106 20.68 -8.04 -19.77
CA ASN A 106 21.94 -8.77 -19.85
C ASN A 106 23.02 -8.17 -18.95
N GLY A 107 23.59 -9.04 -18.11
CA GLY A 107 24.74 -8.72 -17.27
C GLY A 107 24.37 -8.11 -15.91
N GLU A 108 25.03 -8.62 -14.87
CA GLU A 108 24.85 -8.20 -13.48
C GLU A 108 24.98 -6.67 -13.26
N PRO A 109 25.92 -5.94 -13.90
CA PRO A 109 26.05 -4.49 -13.68
C PRO A 109 24.81 -3.69 -14.09
N HIS A 110 24.17 -4.03 -15.21
CA HIS A 110 22.97 -3.32 -15.69
C HIS A 110 21.74 -3.68 -14.85
N GLN A 111 21.63 -4.93 -14.38
CA GLN A 111 20.57 -5.34 -13.46
C GLN A 111 20.67 -4.58 -12.13
N GLN A 112 21.89 -4.46 -11.59
CA GLN A 112 22.13 -3.70 -10.37
C GLN A 112 21.84 -2.21 -10.57
N LEU A 113 22.26 -1.63 -11.69
CA LEU A 113 21.99 -0.23 -12.03
C LEU A 113 20.49 0.09 -12.04
N LEU A 114 19.69 -0.71 -12.76
CA LEU A 114 18.23 -0.53 -12.81
C LEU A 114 17.58 -0.71 -11.44
N THR A 115 18.11 -1.63 -10.64
CA THR A 115 17.62 -1.86 -9.27
C THR A 115 17.93 -0.67 -8.37
N THR A 116 19.10 -0.05 -8.53
CA THR A 116 19.42 1.20 -7.85
C THR A 116 18.51 2.34 -8.30
N PHE A 117 18.19 2.47 -9.59
CA PHE A 117 17.24 3.49 -10.05
C PHE A 117 15.84 3.30 -9.45
N LEU A 118 15.32 2.07 -9.42
CA LEU A 118 14.04 1.80 -8.77
C LEU A 118 14.09 2.12 -7.28
N GLY A 119 15.16 1.73 -6.57
CA GLY A 119 15.35 2.07 -5.17
C GLY A 119 15.30 3.58 -4.92
N LYS A 120 16.00 4.36 -5.74
CA LYS A 120 15.99 5.83 -5.65
C LYS A 120 14.64 6.46 -5.99
N MET A 121 13.87 5.87 -6.91
CA MET A 121 12.48 6.28 -7.13
C MET A 121 11.59 6.01 -5.92
N ILE A 122 11.79 4.89 -5.21
CA ILE A 122 11.05 4.57 -3.98
C ILE A 122 11.42 5.53 -2.85
N ASP A 123 12.70 5.88 -2.70
CA ASP A 123 13.17 6.89 -1.73
C ASP A 123 12.48 8.25 -2.00
N LEU A 124 12.46 8.71 -3.25
CA LEU A 124 11.75 9.94 -3.64
C LEU A 124 10.23 9.86 -3.39
N TYR A 125 9.61 8.72 -3.66
CA TYR A 125 8.19 8.51 -3.38
C TYR A 125 7.91 8.54 -1.87
N SER A 126 8.86 8.08 -1.06
CA SER A 126 8.76 8.16 0.40
C SER A 126 8.75 9.63 0.86
N VAL A 127 9.62 10.48 0.30
CA VAL A 127 9.58 11.94 0.54
C VAL A 127 8.23 12.52 0.11
N LEU A 128 7.73 12.14 -1.06
CA LEU A 128 6.42 12.59 -1.56
C LEU A 128 5.27 12.23 -0.60
N CYS A 129 5.32 11.07 0.07
CA CYS A 129 4.32 10.69 1.06
C CYS A 129 4.25 11.65 2.26
N TYR A 130 5.39 12.17 2.73
CA TYR A 130 5.41 13.17 3.81
C TYR A 130 4.76 14.47 3.36
N HIS A 131 5.11 14.97 2.17
CA HIS A 131 4.50 16.16 1.59
C HIS A 131 2.99 15.99 1.36
N PHE A 132 2.55 14.80 0.94
CA PHE A 132 1.14 14.48 0.81
C PHE A 132 0.44 14.55 2.17
N SER A 133 1.05 13.99 3.21
CA SER A 133 0.51 14.06 4.58
C SER A 133 0.38 15.50 5.07
N ASP A 134 1.42 16.33 4.85
CA ASP A 134 1.39 17.76 5.19
C ASP A 134 0.29 18.51 4.45
N ALA A 135 0.13 18.23 3.15
CA ALA A 135 -0.92 18.81 2.32
C ALA A 135 -2.31 18.46 2.87
N MET A 136 -2.54 17.19 3.23
CA MET A 136 -3.82 16.76 3.79
C MET A 136 -4.08 17.39 5.16
N ALA A 137 -3.07 17.45 6.02
CA ALA A 137 -3.21 18.10 7.32
C ALA A 137 -3.55 19.60 7.19
N GLU A 138 -2.94 20.30 6.24
CA GLU A 138 -3.28 21.72 5.98
C GLU A 138 -4.67 21.88 5.38
N VAL A 139 -5.09 20.99 4.48
CA VAL A 139 -6.45 20.99 3.93
C VAL A 139 -7.48 20.78 5.04
N ASP A 140 -7.23 19.86 5.96
CA ASP A 140 -8.11 19.61 7.11
C ASP A 140 -8.15 20.84 8.04
N ARG A 141 -7.00 21.46 8.35
CA ARG A 141 -6.94 22.71 9.13
C ARG A 141 -7.78 23.82 8.50
N VAL A 142 -7.64 24.04 7.19
CA VAL A 142 -8.43 25.01 6.43
C VAL A 142 -9.92 24.68 6.47
N ALA A 143 -10.26 23.39 6.39
CA ALA A 143 -11.64 22.92 6.45
C ALA A 143 -12.26 23.05 7.85
N GLU A 144 -11.47 23.27 8.90
CA GLU A 144 -11.96 23.47 10.28
C GLU A 144 -12.02 24.95 10.70
N ASP A 145 -11.32 25.86 10.00
CA ASP A 145 -11.29 27.29 10.34
C ASP A 145 -12.59 28.02 9.95
N GLU A 146 -13.45 28.25 10.97
CA GLU A 146 -14.72 28.96 10.82
C GLU A 146 -14.57 30.44 10.41
N GLY A 147 -13.49 31.11 10.80
CA GLY A 147 -13.21 32.50 10.42
C GLY A 147 -12.80 32.63 8.96
N LEU A 148 -11.99 31.68 8.48
CA LEU A 148 -11.64 31.56 7.08
C LEU A 148 -12.88 31.21 6.26
N LYS A 149 -13.68 30.20 6.66
CA LYS A 149 -14.96 29.88 5.99
C LYS A 149 -15.87 31.08 5.85
N GLN A 150 -16.00 31.90 6.91
CA GLN A 150 -16.80 33.11 6.88
C GLN A 150 -16.25 34.14 5.89
N SER A 151 -14.92 34.28 5.81
CA SER A 151 -14.24 35.16 4.86
C SER A 151 -14.39 34.67 3.41
N LEU A 152 -14.28 33.37 3.16
CA LEU A 152 -14.47 32.77 1.82
C LEU A 152 -15.89 32.97 1.30
N ARG A 153 -16.90 32.79 2.17
CA ARG A 153 -18.30 33.11 1.85
C ARG A 153 -18.48 34.59 1.51
N ARG A 154 -17.82 35.48 2.27
CA ARG A 154 -17.90 36.94 2.06
C ARG A 154 -17.34 37.37 0.71
N TYR A 155 -16.31 36.68 0.20
CA TYR A 155 -15.66 37.00 -1.08
C TYR A 155 -16.01 36.04 -2.23
N ALA A 156 -16.98 35.13 -2.03
CA ALA A 156 -17.38 34.11 -3.00
C ALA A 156 -16.20 33.26 -3.54
N ILE A 157 -15.21 32.98 -2.70
CA ILE A 157 -14.08 32.11 -3.05
C ILE A 157 -14.50 30.66 -2.78
N GLU A 158 -14.36 29.79 -3.78
CA GLU A 158 -14.63 28.37 -3.63
C GLU A 158 -13.57 27.69 -2.75
N SER A 159 -14.01 26.93 -1.74
CA SER A 159 -13.10 26.20 -0.85
C SER A 159 -12.18 25.23 -1.60
N GLY A 160 -12.65 24.68 -2.73
CA GLY A 160 -11.86 23.79 -3.60
C GLY A 160 -10.63 24.48 -4.20
N ALA A 161 -10.71 25.78 -4.51
CA ALA A 161 -9.57 26.54 -5.04
C ALA A 161 -8.45 26.73 -4.00
N ILE A 162 -8.77 26.66 -2.70
CA ILE A 162 -7.78 26.73 -1.62
C ILE A 162 -7.15 25.37 -1.39
N THR A 163 -7.95 24.31 -1.36
CA THR A 163 -7.47 22.93 -1.32
C THR A 163 -6.50 22.65 -2.45
N GLU A 164 -6.84 23.04 -3.68
CA GLU A 164 -5.98 22.91 -4.85
C GLU A 164 -4.65 23.66 -4.68
N ARG A 165 -4.69 24.90 -4.21
CA ARG A 165 -3.49 25.71 -3.98
C ARG A 165 -2.58 25.13 -2.91
N VAL A 166 -3.14 24.69 -1.79
CA VAL A 166 -2.39 24.04 -0.70
C VAL A 166 -1.73 22.76 -1.21
N TYR A 167 -2.51 21.91 -1.87
CA TYR A 167 -2.02 20.67 -2.44
C TYR A 167 -0.90 20.91 -3.46
N HIS A 168 -1.10 21.82 -4.40
CA HIS A 168 -0.09 22.14 -5.41
C HIS A 168 1.19 22.67 -4.76
N LYS A 169 1.07 23.58 -3.79
CA LYS A 169 2.23 24.16 -3.11
C LYS A 169 3.08 23.10 -2.40
N GLU A 170 2.46 22.17 -1.68
CA GLU A 170 3.21 21.15 -0.96
C GLU A 170 3.76 20.05 -1.88
N MET A 171 3.07 19.71 -2.97
CA MET A 171 3.43 18.61 -3.87
C MET A 171 4.38 19.03 -5.01
N GLU A 172 4.51 20.32 -5.33
CA GLU A 172 5.30 20.78 -6.47
C GLU A 172 6.77 20.35 -6.40
N ALA A 173 7.44 20.57 -5.27
CA ALA A 173 8.85 20.23 -5.08
C ALA A 173 9.14 18.72 -5.24
N PRO A 174 8.49 17.80 -4.50
CA PRO A 174 8.78 16.37 -4.64
C PRO A 174 8.44 15.82 -6.02
N ILE A 175 7.42 16.35 -6.69
CA ILE A 175 7.09 15.96 -8.08
C ILE A 175 8.19 16.43 -9.04
N GLU A 176 8.74 17.63 -8.85
CA GLU A 176 9.83 18.14 -9.67
C GLU A 176 11.12 17.34 -9.48
N ASP A 177 11.43 16.91 -8.26
CA ASP A 177 12.56 16.02 -7.99
C ASP A 177 12.43 14.69 -8.76
N MET A 178 11.25 14.08 -8.74
CA MET A 178 10.98 12.85 -9.51
C MET A 178 11.15 13.07 -11.01
N LYS A 179 10.65 14.18 -11.56
CA LYS A 179 10.82 14.52 -12.98
C LYS A 179 12.30 14.67 -13.33
N ARG A 180 13.04 15.45 -12.55
CA ARG A 180 14.48 15.65 -12.75
C ARG A 180 15.26 14.34 -12.67
N PHE A 181 14.87 13.45 -11.75
CA PHE A 181 15.48 12.13 -11.64
C PHE A 181 15.23 11.27 -12.90
N LEU A 182 13.98 11.20 -13.35
CA LEU A 182 13.61 10.45 -14.55
C LEU A 182 14.24 11.02 -15.83
N ASP A 183 14.28 12.35 -15.94
CA ASP A 183 14.97 13.05 -17.03
C ASP A 183 16.48 12.76 -17.01
N GLY A 184 17.09 12.76 -15.82
CA GLY A 184 18.50 12.42 -15.67
C GLY A 184 18.84 10.99 -16.11
N ILE A 185 17.92 10.02 -15.92
CA ILE A 185 18.09 8.64 -16.43
C ILE A 185 18.20 8.62 -17.95
N LEU A 186 17.45 9.47 -18.67
CA LEU A 186 17.49 9.55 -20.13
C LEU A 186 18.88 9.93 -20.65
N HIS A 187 19.63 10.71 -19.88
CA HIS A 187 20.87 11.35 -20.29
C HIS A 187 22.16 10.71 -19.71
N ILE A 188 22.07 9.53 -19.08
CA ILE A 188 23.24 8.87 -18.44
C ILE A 188 24.30 8.38 -19.44
N TYR A 189 23.94 8.22 -20.72
CA TYR A 189 24.85 7.80 -21.80
C TYR A 189 25.11 8.92 -22.83
N ASP A 190 24.57 10.12 -22.61
CA ASP A 190 24.81 11.25 -23.51
C ASP A 190 26.29 11.64 -23.49
N GLU A 191 26.79 12.08 -24.65
CA GLU A 191 28.11 12.69 -24.77
C GLU A 191 27.98 14.22 -24.82
N GLY A 192 28.76 14.93 -23.99
CA GLY A 192 28.83 16.39 -24.03
C GLY A 192 28.01 17.08 -22.93
N ARG A 193 27.28 18.17 -23.28
CA ARG A 193 26.72 19.11 -22.28
C ARG A 193 25.44 18.62 -21.59
N THR A 194 24.73 17.67 -22.17
CA THR A 194 23.52 17.08 -21.59
C THR A 194 23.83 15.86 -20.73
N ALA A 195 25.08 15.38 -20.73
CA ALA A 195 25.49 14.21 -19.97
C ALA A 195 25.25 14.39 -18.46
N VAL A 196 24.51 13.46 -17.86
CA VAL A 196 24.24 13.46 -16.42
C VAL A 196 25.14 12.44 -15.74
N LYS A 197 25.82 12.85 -14.66
CA LYS A 197 26.59 11.92 -13.84
C LYS A 197 25.68 11.21 -12.85
N MET A 198 25.97 9.93 -12.61
CA MET A 198 25.27 9.12 -11.61
C MET A 198 25.23 9.75 -10.21
N GLY A 199 26.32 10.41 -9.80
CA GLY A 199 26.38 11.10 -8.51
C GLY A 199 25.40 12.29 -8.41
N ASP A 200 25.26 13.06 -9.49
CA ASP A 200 24.35 14.21 -9.54
C ASP A 200 22.90 13.73 -9.51
N LEU A 201 22.61 12.64 -10.24
CA LEU A 201 21.30 11.99 -10.26
C LEU A 201 20.89 11.49 -8.87
N PHE A 202 21.80 10.82 -8.16
CA PHE A 202 21.54 10.34 -6.79
C PHE A 202 21.51 11.46 -5.77
N GLY A 203 22.18 12.59 -6.04
CA GLY A 203 22.13 13.80 -5.22
C GLY A 203 20.72 14.37 -5.07
N ILE A 204 19.86 14.22 -6.10
CA ILE A 204 18.47 14.68 -6.05
C ILE A 204 17.72 14.06 -4.86
N VAL A 205 17.93 12.77 -4.61
CA VAL A 205 17.28 12.05 -3.50
C VAL A 205 17.78 12.57 -2.16
N ALA A 206 19.09 12.71 -2.01
CA ALA A 206 19.69 13.23 -0.77
C ALA A 206 19.25 14.68 -0.47
N GLU A 207 19.14 15.52 -1.51
CA GLU A 207 18.64 16.88 -1.38
C GLU A 207 17.16 16.91 -0.97
N ALA A 208 16.33 16.02 -1.53
CA ALA A 208 14.92 15.89 -1.16
C ALA A 208 14.74 15.45 0.29
N GLU A 209 15.49 14.43 0.72
CA GLU A 209 15.52 13.97 2.12
C GLU A 209 16.01 15.05 3.08
N ALA A 210 17.04 15.82 2.71
CA ALA A 210 17.56 16.92 3.52
C ALA A 210 16.51 18.03 3.70
N ARG A 211 15.80 18.42 2.62
CA ARG A 211 14.71 19.40 2.71
C ARG A 211 13.59 18.94 3.63
N LEU A 212 13.28 17.65 3.63
CA LEU A 212 12.29 17.08 4.54
C LEU A 212 12.77 17.13 5.99
N ALA A 213 14.01 16.74 6.26
CA ALA A 213 14.57 16.77 7.62
C ALA A 213 14.67 18.18 8.21
N GLU A 214 14.80 19.22 7.39
CA GLU A 214 14.76 20.63 7.82
C GLU A 214 13.36 21.12 8.22
N LYS A 215 12.28 20.40 7.82
CA LYS A 215 10.90 20.73 8.19
C LYS A 215 10.48 20.15 9.55
N GLU A 216 11.17 19.13 10.05
CA GLU A 216 10.92 18.45 11.34
C GLU A 216 11.52 19.21 12.54
#